data_AF-A0A2W6CK94-F1
#
_entry.id   AF-A0A2W6CK94-F1
#
_cell.length_a   1.000
_cell.length_b   1.000
_cell.length_c   1.000
_cell.angle_alpha   90.00
_cell.angle_beta   90.00
_cell.angle_gamma   90.00
#
_symmetry.space_group_name_H-M   'P 1'
#
loop_
_entity.id
_entity.type
_entity.pdbx_description
1 polymer ?
#
loop_
_entity_poly.entity_id
_entity_poly.type
_entity_poly.pdbx_seq_one_letter_code
_entity_poly.pdbx_strand_id
1 'polypeptide(L)'
;MRLDHLSYAAGSEGLASCVQRLGARLGAAFTDGGLHPSFGTRNFVLALGNGCYLEVVEALDHPAADRAPFGRAVRSRARAGGGWLGWAVRVDDIGAIETRLARPAADGHRRRPDGFDLRWQQIGINDIAGDPQLPFFVHWLSDEEHHPSAGGSAVALTRLEIAGDERTVDEHLGTSAQQPLDDVDVDWAEPSEQGTGVMAAVFDTASGEVRID
;
A
#
# COMPACT_ATOMS: atom_id res chain seq x y z
N MET A 1 14.12 -0.09 -8.25
CA MET A 1 12.85 0.20 -7.56
C MET A 1 12.58 -0.96 -6.61
N ARG A 2 11.71 -0.81 -5.60
CA ARG A 2 11.32 -1.93 -4.71
C ARG A 2 9.85 -1.85 -4.32
N LEU A 3 9.19 -2.97 -4.09
CA LEU A 3 7.92 -2.99 -3.35
C LEU A 3 8.09 -2.28 -2.00
N ASP A 4 7.23 -1.30 -1.74
CA ASP A 4 7.25 -0.50 -0.52
C ASP A 4 6.23 -1.01 0.50
N HIS A 5 4.97 -1.14 0.07
CA HIS A 5 3.90 -1.62 0.91
C HIS A 5 2.70 -2.14 0.12
N LEU A 6 1.85 -2.85 0.85
CA LEU A 6 0.46 -3.12 0.49
C LEU A 6 -0.47 -2.24 1.32
N SER A 7 -1.56 -1.79 0.72
CA SER A 7 -2.63 -1.05 1.40
C SER A 7 -3.89 -1.91 1.49
N TYR A 8 -4.46 -1.99 2.68
CA TYR A 8 -5.71 -2.69 2.98
C TYR A 8 -6.70 -1.69 3.59
N ALA A 9 -7.87 -1.53 2.98
CA ALA A 9 -8.91 -0.64 3.51
C ALA A 9 -9.74 -1.36 4.58
N ALA A 10 -9.89 -0.74 5.75
CA ALA A 10 -10.83 -1.22 6.76
C ALA A 10 -12.28 -1.14 6.23
N GLY A 11 -13.07 -2.19 6.47
CA GLY A 11 -14.48 -2.23 6.11
C GLY A 11 -15.38 -1.58 7.16
N SER A 12 -16.64 -1.98 7.20
CA SER A 12 -17.63 -1.47 8.16
C SER A 12 -17.33 -1.83 9.62
N GLU A 13 -16.42 -2.78 9.86
CA GLU A 13 -15.93 -3.12 11.20
C GLU A 13 -15.06 -2.02 11.82
N GLY A 14 -14.60 -1.07 11.00
CA GLY A 14 -13.72 0.02 11.39
C GLY A 14 -12.26 -0.38 11.58
N LEU A 15 -11.39 0.63 11.61
CA LEU A 15 -9.94 0.42 11.62
C LEU A 15 -9.44 -0.47 12.76
N ALA A 16 -9.92 -0.24 13.99
CA ALA A 16 -9.46 -0.97 15.17
C ALA A 16 -9.74 -2.48 15.09
N SER A 17 -10.94 -2.86 14.64
CA SER A 17 -11.33 -4.26 14.49
C SER A 17 -10.55 -4.92 13.35
N CYS A 18 -10.32 -4.19 12.25
CA CYS A 18 -9.56 -4.67 11.10
C CYS A 18 -8.11 -5.00 11.48
N VAL A 19 -7.41 -4.08 12.17
CA VAL A 19 -6.01 -4.31 12.59
C VAL A 19 -5.88 -5.43 13.60
N GLN A 20 -6.85 -5.58 14.51
CA GLN A 20 -6.87 -6.69 15.46
C GLN A 20 -7.04 -8.04 14.75
N ARG A 21 -7.97 -8.11 13.79
CA ARG A 21 -8.20 -9.33 13.00
C ARG A 21 -6.96 -9.71 12.20
N LEU A 22 -6.38 -8.77 11.45
CA LEU A 22 -5.20 -9.04 10.63
C LEU A 22 -3.98 -9.35 11.50
N GLY A 23 -3.77 -8.60 12.59
CA GLY A 23 -2.66 -8.84 13.51
C GLY A 23 -2.75 -10.20 14.19
N ALA A 24 -3.95 -10.65 14.58
CA ALA A 24 -4.16 -11.98 15.15
C ALA A 24 -3.85 -13.10 14.14
N ARG A 25 -4.17 -12.92 12.86
CA ARG A 25 -3.86 -13.88 11.80
C ARG A 25 -2.36 -13.93 11.49
N LEU A 26 -1.70 -12.77 11.45
CA LEU A 26 -0.28 -12.64 11.13
C LEU A 26 0.65 -12.91 12.32
N GLY A 27 0.09 -13.00 13.54
CA GLY A 27 0.88 -13.15 14.77
C GLY A 27 1.72 -11.91 15.10
N ALA A 28 1.33 -10.72 14.63
CA ALA A 28 2.08 -9.48 14.81
C ALA A 28 1.15 -8.28 15.07
N ALA A 29 1.67 -7.28 15.78
CA ALA A 29 0.91 -6.09 16.15
C ALA A 29 1.16 -4.94 15.17
N PHE A 30 0.08 -4.26 14.79
CA PHE A 30 0.17 -2.99 14.08
C PHE A 30 0.48 -1.85 15.04
N THR A 31 1.23 -0.87 14.56
CA THR A 31 1.51 0.39 15.25
C THR A 31 0.60 1.49 14.72
N ASP A 32 0.21 2.43 15.59
CA ASP A 32 -0.56 3.59 15.16
C ASP A 32 0.29 4.43 14.23
N GLY A 33 -0.15 4.49 12.99
CA GLY A 33 0.53 5.18 11.93
C GLY A 33 0.30 6.69 11.96
N GLY A 34 -0.88 7.11 12.41
CA GLY A 34 -1.29 8.50 12.48
C GLY A 34 -2.21 8.96 11.35
N LEU A 35 -2.29 10.28 11.19
CA LEU A 35 -3.28 10.97 10.36
C LEU A 35 -2.65 11.53 9.09
N HIS A 36 -3.33 11.36 7.95
CA HIS A 36 -3.02 11.95 6.66
C HIS A 36 -3.87 13.21 6.44
N PRO A 37 -3.39 14.43 6.75
CA PRO A 37 -4.24 15.61 6.72
C PRO A 37 -4.73 15.92 5.30
N SER A 38 -3.83 15.83 4.32
CA SER A 38 -4.14 16.09 2.90
C SER A 38 -5.07 15.04 2.29
N PHE A 39 -5.13 13.82 2.85
CA PHE A 39 -5.93 12.74 2.30
C PHE A 39 -7.22 12.47 3.08
N GLY A 40 -7.35 13.01 4.30
CA GLY A 40 -8.49 12.74 5.16
C GLY A 40 -8.58 11.26 5.58
N THR A 41 -7.45 10.60 5.78
CA THR A 41 -7.40 9.18 6.20
C THR A 41 -6.55 9.02 7.46
N ARG A 42 -6.70 7.89 8.14
CA ARG A 42 -5.82 7.42 9.22
C ARG A 42 -5.39 6.00 8.95
N ASN A 43 -4.23 5.59 9.41
CA ASN A 43 -3.76 4.22 9.20
C ASN A 43 -3.05 3.65 10.43
N PHE A 44 -2.84 2.35 10.36
CA PHE A 44 -2.00 1.56 11.22
C PHE A 44 -1.03 0.80 10.32
N VAL A 45 0.21 0.63 10.75
CA VAL A 45 1.26 -0.02 9.95
C VAL A 45 1.88 -1.18 10.69
N LEU A 46 2.15 -2.26 9.96
CA LEU A 46 2.93 -3.39 10.41
C LEU A 46 4.21 -3.46 9.56
N ALA A 47 5.36 -3.21 10.18
CA ALA A 47 6.64 -3.44 9.54
C ALA A 47 6.79 -4.93 9.20
N LEU A 48 7.18 -5.24 7.97
CA LEU A 48 7.46 -6.60 7.51
C LEU A 48 8.97 -6.78 7.32
N GLY A 49 9.38 -8.01 7.07
CA GLY A 49 10.70 -8.33 6.55
C GLY A 49 10.97 -7.67 5.20
N ASN A 50 12.24 -7.67 4.80
CA ASN A 50 12.71 -7.21 3.48
C ASN A 50 12.45 -5.72 3.16
N GLY A 51 12.17 -4.91 4.18
CA GLY A 51 11.96 -3.47 4.04
C GLY A 51 10.57 -3.08 3.53
N CYS A 52 9.62 -4.02 3.52
CA CYS A 52 8.22 -3.80 3.18
C CYS A 52 7.37 -3.53 4.44
N TYR A 53 6.18 -2.97 4.29
CA TYR A 53 5.20 -2.89 5.38
C TYR A 53 3.77 -3.14 4.88
N LEU A 54 2.86 -3.48 5.79
CA LEU A 54 1.43 -3.55 5.53
C LEU A 54 0.75 -2.33 6.14
N GLU A 55 0.03 -1.58 5.33
CA GLU A 55 -0.81 -0.46 5.75
C GLU A 55 -2.28 -0.90 5.85
N VAL A 56 -2.90 -0.69 7.01
CA VAL A 56 -4.36 -0.74 7.14
C VAL A 56 -4.89 0.67 7.29
N VAL A 57 -5.77 1.09 6.40
CA VAL A 57 -6.19 2.49 6.26
C VAL A 57 -7.71 2.65 6.33
N GLU A 58 -8.16 3.77 6.90
CA GLU A 58 -9.57 4.15 7.00
C GLU A 58 -9.75 5.61 6.57
N ALA A 59 -10.82 5.89 5.83
CA ALA A 59 -11.23 7.25 5.48
C ALA A 59 -11.95 7.90 6.66
N LEU A 60 -11.49 9.09 7.05
CA LEU A 60 -12.14 9.89 8.07
C LEU A 60 -13.43 10.51 7.53
N ASP A 61 -14.33 10.88 8.44
CA ASP A 61 -15.45 11.76 8.11
C ASP A 61 -14.95 13.22 7.99
N HIS A 62 -14.21 13.49 6.90
CA HIS A 62 -13.59 14.77 6.65
C HIS A 62 -13.63 15.11 5.15
N PRO A 63 -13.91 16.38 4.75
CA PRO A 63 -14.01 16.76 3.33
C PRO A 63 -12.77 16.47 2.49
N ALA A 64 -11.58 16.41 3.11
CA ALA A 64 -10.35 16.02 2.41
C ALA A 64 -10.44 14.60 1.83
N ALA A 65 -11.11 13.67 2.53
CA ALA A 65 -11.30 12.29 2.06
C ALA A 65 -12.14 12.23 0.77
N ASP A 66 -13.05 13.17 0.57
CA ASP A 66 -13.89 13.20 -0.63
C ASP A 66 -13.19 13.89 -1.82
N ARG A 67 -12.18 14.72 -1.54
CA ARG A 67 -11.44 15.48 -2.55
C ARG A 67 -10.13 14.82 -2.98
N ALA A 68 -9.43 14.17 -2.06
CA ALA A 68 -8.18 13.51 -2.34
C ALA A 68 -8.41 12.18 -3.07
N PRO A 69 -7.67 11.88 -4.16
CA PRO A 69 -7.76 10.59 -4.83
C PRO A 69 -7.64 9.38 -3.90
N PHE A 70 -6.64 9.40 -3.00
CA PHE A 70 -6.43 8.30 -2.05
C PHE A 70 -7.59 8.18 -1.06
N GLY A 71 -8.06 9.30 -0.50
CA GLY A 71 -9.22 9.32 0.40
C GLY A 71 -10.48 8.74 -0.25
N ARG A 72 -10.74 9.08 -1.52
CA ARG A 72 -11.86 8.52 -2.29
C ARG A 72 -11.69 7.01 -2.52
N ALA A 73 -10.49 6.56 -2.87
CA ALA A 73 -10.20 5.15 -3.08
C ALA A 73 -10.45 4.34 -1.80
N VAL A 74 -9.91 4.80 -0.66
CA VAL A 74 -10.15 4.18 0.66
C VAL A 74 -11.63 4.16 1.00
N ARG A 75 -12.35 5.28 0.85
CA ARG A 75 -13.79 5.36 1.13
C ARG A 75 -14.60 4.42 0.23
N SER A 76 -14.26 4.36 -1.06
CA SER A 76 -14.92 3.48 -2.04
C SER A 76 -14.72 2.01 -1.64
N ARG A 77 -13.49 1.61 -1.33
CA ARG A 77 -13.17 0.24 -0.92
C ARG A 77 -13.84 -0.14 0.38
N ALA A 78 -13.86 0.76 1.38
CA ALA A 78 -14.59 0.54 2.64
C ALA A 78 -16.10 0.32 2.40
N ARG A 79 -16.72 1.10 1.51
CA ARG A 79 -18.14 0.93 1.12
C ARG A 79 -18.39 -0.38 0.38
N ALA A 80 -17.39 -0.93 -0.31
CA ALA A 80 -17.43 -2.24 -0.95
C ALA A 80 -17.13 -3.41 0.01
N GLY A 81 -16.97 -3.15 1.32
CA GLY A 81 -16.73 -4.17 2.34
C GLY A 81 -15.31 -4.19 2.93
N GLY A 82 -14.44 -3.27 2.49
CA GLY A 82 -13.01 -3.29 2.85
C GLY A 82 -12.23 -4.28 2.00
N GLY A 83 -10.98 -4.57 2.39
CA GLY A 83 -10.10 -5.48 1.67
C GLY A 83 -8.88 -4.81 1.06
N TRP A 84 -8.14 -5.56 0.24
CA TRP A 84 -7.01 -5.02 -0.53
C TRP A 84 -7.40 -3.79 -1.35
N LEU A 85 -6.59 -2.74 -1.25
CA LEU A 85 -6.78 -1.46 -1.93
C LEU A 85 -5.79 -1.29 -3.09
N GLY A 86 -4.54 -1.74 -2.90
CA GLY A 86 -3.47 -1.60 -3.87
C GLY A 86 -2.11 -1.84 -3.25
N TRP A 87 -1.07 -1.58 -4.03
CA TRP A 87 0.32 -1.75 -3.63
C TRP A 87 1.17 -0.59 -4.17
N ALA A 88 2.30 -0.35 -3.52
CA ALA A 88 3.15 0.79 -3.80
C ALA A 88 4.59 0.37 -4.10
N VAL A 89 5.24 1.11 -4.97
CA VAL A 89 6.65 0.92 -5.33
C VAL A 89 7.45 2.14 -4.89
N ARG A 90 8.48 1.92 -4.08
CA ARG A 90 9.42 2.98 -3.71
C ARG A 90 10.48 3.19 -4.77
N VAL A 91 10.78 4.45 -5.02
CA VAL A 91 11.77 4.91 -5.99
C VAL A 91 12.72 5.94 -5.36
N ASP A 92 13.98 5.91 -5.79
CA ASP A 92 15.00 6.85 -5.34
C ASP A 92 14.88 8.22 -6.05
N ASP A 93 14.32 8.22 -7.27
CA ASP A 93 14.09 9.41 -8.08
C ASP A 93 12.66 9.41 -8.63
N ILE A 94 11.80 10.23 -8.03
CA ILE A 94 10.42 10.41 -8.51
C ILE A 94 10.36 11.18 -9.83
N GLY A 95 11.36 12.01 -10.15
CA GLY A 95 11.38 12.84 -11.35
C GLY A 95 11.48 12.02 -12.64
N ALA A 96 12.17 10.89 -12.59
CA ALA A 96 12.15 9.91 -13.67
C ALA A 96 10.73 9.35 -13.94
N ILE A 97 9.96 9.11 -12.88
CA ILE A 97 8.57 8.67 -12.98
C ILE A 97 7.65 9.78 -13.49
N GLU A 98 7.81 11.01 -12.99
CA GLU A 98 7.07 12.18 -13.47
C GLU A 98 7.27 12.40 -14.98
N THR A 99 8.52 12.27 -15.44
CA THR A 99 8.87 12.40 -16.86
C THR A 99 8.19 11.32 -17.70
N ARG A 100 8.24 10.06 -17.24
CA ARG A 100 7.63 8.92 -17.94
C ARG A 100 6.11 9.00 -17.99
N LEU A 101 5.47 9.40 -16.90
CA LEU A 101 4.02 9.54 -16.79
C LEU A 101 3.49 10.91 -17.26
N ALA A 102 4.40 11.81 -17.68
CA ALA A 102 4.11 13.16 -18.18
C ALA A 102 3.21 13.99 -17.24
N ARG A 103 3.40 13.87 -15.92
CA ARG A 103 2.63 14.61 -14.90
C ARG A 103 3.40 14.67 -13.59
N PRO A 104 3.18 15.70 -12.75
CA PRO A 104 3.90 15.85 -11.50
C PRO A 104 3.41 14.88 -10.42
N ALA A 105 4.31 14.55 -9.50
CA ALA A 105 4.00 13.92 -8.23
C ALA A 105 3.31 14.92 -7.30
N ALA A 106 2.59 14.38 -6.32
CA ALA A 106 1.96 15.14 -5.26
C ALA A 106 2.68 14.88 -3.94
N ASP A 107 2.80 15.92 -3.12
CA ASP A 107 3.33 15.78 -1.77
C ASP A 107 2.34 15.03 -0.87
N GLY A 108 2.88 14.07 -0.13
CA GLY A 108 2.17 13.33 0.90
C GLY A 108 2.83 13.54 2.25
N HIS A 109 2.02 13.59 3.30
CA HIS A 109 2.54 13.55 4.66
C HIS A 109 1.55 12.96 5.65
N ARG A 110 2.09 12.45 6.75
CA ARG A 110 1.32 11.88 7.85
C ARG A 110 1.91 12.32 9.18
N ARG A 111 1.04 12.76 10.10
CA ARG A 111 1.42 13.10 11.48
C ARG A 111 1.29 11.86 12.36
N ARG A 112 2.41 11.35 12.86
CA ARG A 112 2.44 10.24 13.82
C ARG A 112 1.97 10.69 15.21
N PRO A 113 1.57 9.75 16.09
CA PRO A 113 1.18 10.06 17.48
C PRO A 113 2.28 10.73 18.31
N ASP A 114 3.56 10.47 18.00
CA ASP A 114 4.72 11.11 18.64
C ASP A 114 4.97 12.55 18.15
N GLY A 115 4.13 13.05 17.23
CA GLY A 115 4.23 14.39 16.67
C GLY A 115 5.16 14.50 15.46
N PHE A 116 5.87 13.44 15.08
CA PHE A 116 6.74 13.43 13.91
C PHE A 116 5.92 13.54 12.61
N ASP A 117 6.42 14.35 11.68
CA ASP A 117 5.80 14.61 10.39
C ASP A 117 6.53 13.84 9.30
N LEU A 118 6.02 12.65 8.97
CA LEU A 118 6.59 11.78 7.96
C LEU A 118 6.17 12.27 6.56
N ARG A 119 7.11 12.42 5.63
CA ARG A 119 6.90 13.08 4.33
C ARG A 119 7.40 12.24 3.16
N TRP A 120 6.70 12.34 2.04
CA TRP A 120 7.03 11.68 0.78
C TRP A 120 6.43 12.44 -0.41
N GLN A 121 6.78 12.01 -1.61
CA GLN A 121 6.12 12.36 -2.86
C GLN A 121 5.47 11.10 -3.45
N GLN A 122 4.34 11.24 -4.12
CA GLN A 122 3.63 10.10 -4.72
C GLN A 122 3.01 10.43 -6.07
N ILE A 123 2.91 9.43 -6.94
CA ILE A 123 2.30 9.52 -8.27
C ILE A 123 1.66 8.19 -8.64
N GLY A 124 0.50 8.20 -9.33
CA GLY A 124 -0.18 6.98 -9.75
C GLY A 124 -1.45 6.61 -8.97
N ILE A 125 -1.79 7.32 -7.88
CA ILE A 125 -3.01 7.01 -7.09
C ILE A 125 -4.29 7.09 -7.92
N ASN A 126 -4.39 8.02 -8.88
CA ASN A 126 -5.55 8.10 -9.77
C ASN A 126 -5.64 6.89 -10.72
N ASP A 127 -4.53 6.24 -11.02
CA ASP A 127 -4.49 5.10 -11.93
C ASP A 127 -5.06 3.86 -11.24
N ILE A 128 -4.87 3.70 -9.93
CA ILE A 128 -5.47 2.61 -9.14
C ILE A 128 -6.99 2.55 -9.32
N ALA A 129 -7.66 3.70 -9.42
CA ALA A 129 -9.10 3.74 -9.63
C ALA A 129 -9.51 3.33 -11.06
N GLY A 130 -8.63 3.51 -12.04
CA GLY A 130 -8.86 3.11 -13.43
C GLY A 130 -8.47 1.66 -13.69
N ASP A 131 -7.41 1.19 -13.04
CA ASP A 131 -6.86 -0.16 -13.16
C ASP A 131 -6.15 -0.60 -11.86
N PRO A 132 -6.87 -1.28 -10.94
CA PRO A 132 -6.35 -1.61 -9.61
C PRO A 132 -5.17 -2.60 -9.57
N GLN A 133 -4.78 -3.21 -10.69
CA GLN A 133 -3.53 -3.99 -10.76
C GLN A 133 -2.28 -3.10 -10.70
N LEU A 134 -2.41 -1.83 -11.10
CA LEU A 134 -1.27 -0.94 -11.21
C LEU A 134 -0.83 -0.41 -9.84
N PRO A 135 0.48 -0.45 -9.54
CA PRO A 135 1.00 0.20 -8.36
C PRO A 135 1.02 1.72 -8.54
N PHE A 136 1.06 2.42 -7.42
CA PHE A 136 1.52 3.80 -7.38
C PHE A 136 2.98 3.87 -6.91
N PHE A 137 3.64 4.97 -7.23
CA PHE A 137 5.04 5.18 -6.87
C PHE A 137 5.13 6.14 -5.68
N VAL A 138 6.08 5.86 -4.78
CA VAL A 138 6.40 6.70 -3.63
C VAL A 138 7.89 7.02 -3.60
N HIS A 139 8.23 8.23 -3.21
CA HIS A 139 9.60 8.66 -2.91
C HIS A 139 9.63 9.28 -1.53
N TRP A 140 10.31 8.62 -0.60
CA TRP A 140 10.39 9.07 0.79
C TRP A 140 11.33 10.28 0.92
N LEU A 141 10.85 11.34 1.56
CA LEU A 141 11.63 12.55 1.84
C LEU A 141 12.17 12.55 3.27
N SER A 142 11.57 11.78 4.16
CA SER A 142 12.06 11.55 5.52
C SER A 142 13.16 10.49 5.53
N ASP A 143 14.06 10.59 6.51
CA ASP A 143 15.17 9.66 6.67
C ASP A 143 14.70 8.20 6.84
N GLU A 144 15.53 7.26 6.39
CA GLU A 144 15.21 5.83 6.36
C GLU A 144 14.88 5.25 7.74
N GLU A 145 15.44 5.79 8.81
CA GLU A 145 15.13 5.38 10.19
C GLU A 145 13.66 5.63 10.59
N HIS A 146 12.99 6.54 9.88
CA HIS A 146 11.58 6.85 10.09
C HIS A 146 10.65 6.13 9.11
N HIS A 147 11.19 5.35 8.17
CA HIS A 147 10.42 4.58 7.22
C HIS A 147 9.47 3.60 7.94
N PRO A 148 8.23 3.37 7.47
CA PRO A 148 7.27 2.51 8.19
C PRO A 148 7.69 1.03 8.33
N SER A 149 8.62 0.56 7.51
CA SER A 149 9.24 -0.77 7.64
C SER A 149 10.47 -0.81 8.55
N ALA A 150 10.94 0.34 9.06
CA ALA A 150 12.08 0.40 9.97
C ALA A 150 11.80 -0.42 11.23
N GLY A 151 12.82 -1.15 11.68
CA GLY A 151 12.72 -2.11 12.79
C GLY A 151 12.35 -3.53 12.38
N GLY A 152 11.72 -3.72 11.21
CA GLY A 152 11.35 -5.02 10.65
C GLY A 152 10.46 -5.88 11.56
N SER A 153 9.93 -6.97 11.03
CA SER A 153 9.38 -8.05 11.86
C SER A 153 9.72 -9.41 11.29
N ALA A 154 9.45 -10.46 12.07
CA ALA A 154 9.58 -11.83 11.60
C ALA A 154 8.51 -12.21 10.55
N VAL A 155 7.51 -11.34 10.31
CA VAL A 155 6.51 -11.54 9.27
C VAL A 155 7.06 -11.01 7.95
N ALA A 156 7.10 -11.81 6.91
CA ALA A 156 7.58 -11.40 5.59
C ALA A 156 6.52 -11.68 4.53
N LEU A 157 6.32 -10.74 3.61
CA LEU A 157 5.54 -11.00 2.40
C LEU A 157 6.35 -11.93 1.48
N THR A 158 5.76 -13.03 1.07
CA THR A 158 6.41 -14.01 0.19
C THR A 158 5.74 -14.11 -1.17
N ARG A 159 4.43 -13.84 -1.25
CA ARG A 159 3.70 -13.90 -2.52
C ARG A 159 2.57 -12.88 -2.64
N LEU A 160 2.34 -12.40 -3.86
CA LEU A 160 1.14 -11.67 -4.26
C LEU A 160 0.35 -12.46 -5.30
N GLU A 161 -0.96 -12.53 -5.11
CA GLU A 161 -1.90 -12.99 -6.14
C GLU A 161 -2.57 -11.75 -6.75
N ILE A 162 -2.37 -11.51 -8.04
CA ILE A 162 -2.88 -10.32 -8.73
C ILE A 162 -3.79 -10.77 -9.87
N ALA A 163 -5.06 -10.33 -9.83
CA ALA A 163 -5.94 -10.39 -10.99
C ALA A 163 -5.50 -9.32 -11.99
N GLY A 164 -5.04 -9.71 -13.17
CA GLY A 164 -4.48 -8.74 -14.13
C GLY A 164 -3.65 -9.37 -15.22
N ASP A 165 -2.93 -8.51 -15.93
CA ASP A 165 -2.00 -8.85 -17.00
C ASP A 165 -0.59 -8.39 -16.61
N GLU A 166 0.32 -9.35 -16.49
CA GLU A 166 1.72 -9.12 -16.15
C GLU A 166 2.37 -8.06 -17.04
N ARG A 167 2.10 -8.13 -18.35
CA ARG A 167 2.67 -7.18 -19.31
C ARG A 167 2.22 -5.74 -19.03
N THR A 168 0.95 -5.55 -18.68
CA THR A 168 0.40 -4.23 -18.34
C THR A 168 1.11 -3.64 -17.12
N VAL A 169 1.36 -4.45 -16.09
CA VAL A 169 2.11 -4.01 -14.91
C VAL A 169 3.57 -3.75 -15.25
N ASP A 170 4.24 -4.62 -16.02
CA ASP A 170 5.63 -4.41 -16.45
C ASP A 170 5.81 -3.12 -17.28
N GLU A 171 4.90 -2.85 -18.21
CA GLU A 171 4.90 -1.62 -19.00
C GLU A 171 4.73 -0.39 -18.10
N HIS A 172 3.88 -0.48 -17.07
CA HIS A 172 3.66 0.60 -16.11
C HIS A 172 4.84 0.80 -15.14
N LEU A 173 5.52 -0.26 -14.75
CA LEU A 173 6.76 -0.18 -13.96
C LEU A 173 7.91 0.40 -14.79
N GLY A 174 7.93 0.09 -16.08
CA GLY A 174 8.96 0.49 -17.03
C GLY A 174 10.26 -0.31 -16.86
N THR A 175 11.25 0.00 -17.68
CA THR A 175 12.55 -0.69 -17.66
C THR A 175 13.43 -0.15 -16.53
N SER A 176 13.43 -0.82 -15.39
CA SER A 176 14.39 -0.56 -14.31
C SER A 176 15.31 -1.76 -14.09
N ALA A 177 16.54 -1.53 -13.61
CA ALA A 177 17.53 -2.59 -13.39
C ALA A 177 17.20 -3.51 -12.19
N GLN A 178 16.19 -3.15 -11.39
CA GLN A 178 15.69 -3.90 -10.24
C GLN A 178 14.17 -3.90 -10.30
N GLN A 179 13.57 -5.06 -10.57
CA GLN A 179 12.11 -5.14 -10.61
C GLN A 179 11.57 -5.07 -9.18
N PRO A 180 10.55 -4.25 -8.91
CA PRO A 180 9.99 -4.10 -7.58
C PRO A 180 9.57 -5.39 -6.88
N LEU A 181 9.27 -6.42 -7.67
CA LEU A 181 8.74 -7.71 -7.25
C LEU A 181 9.80 -8.83 -7.27
N ASP A 182 11.08 -8.54 -7.50
CA ASP A 182 12.14 -9.57 -7.55
C ASP A 182 12.24 -10.42 -6.26
N ASP A 183 11.87 -9.85 -5.11
CA ASP A 183 11.93 -10.49 -3.80
C ASP A 183 10.59 -11.15 -3.38
N VAL A 184 9.57 -11.17 -4.25
CA VAL A 184 8.21 -11.64 -3.96
C VAL A 184 7.65 -12.43 -5.14
N ASP A 185 7.18 -13.66 -4.90
CA ASP A 185 6.50 -14.43 -5.94
C ASP A 185 5.21 -13.73 -6.39
N VAL A 186 4.90 -13.74 -7.69
CA VAL A 186 3.64 -13.18 -8.21
C VAL A 186 2.88 -14.24 -8.99
N ASP A 187 1.71 -14.58 -8.49
CA ASP A 187 0.73 -15.45 -9.14
C ASP A 187 -0.27 -14.56 -9.90
N TRP A 188 -0.21 -14.59 -11.22
CA TRP A 188 -1.14 -13.86 -12.09
C TRP A 188 -2.42 -14.68 -12.30
N ALA A 189 -3.55 -14.06 -12.01
CA ALA A 189 -4.88 -14.59 -12.26
C ALA A 189 -5.61 -13.77 -13.32
N GLU A 190 -6.52 -14.42 -14.05
CA GLU A 190 -7.41 -13.72 -14.97
C GLU A 190 -8.25 -12.67 -14.22
N PRO A 191 -8.56 -11.51 -14.85
CA PRO A 191 -9.45 -10.52 -14.27
C PRO A 191 -10.77 -11.15 -13.82
N SER A 192 -11.18 -10.87 -12.57
CA SER A 192 -12.42 -11.39 -12.01
C SER A 192 -13.63 -10.55 -12.44
N GLU A 193 -14.85 -10.99 -12.12
CA GLU A 193 -16.06 -10.15 -12.25
C GLU A 193 -15.97 -8.85 -11.43
N GLN A 194 -15.08 -8.81 -10.43
CA GLN A 194 -14.85 -7.67 -9.55
C GLN A 194 -13.73 -6.74 -10.07
N GLY A 195 -13.12 -7.08 -11.22
CA GLY A 195 -12.04 -6.34 -11.85
C GLY A 195 -10.65 -6.96 -11.64
N THR A 196 -9.64 -6.14 -11.88
CA THR A 196 -8.21 -6.41 -11.64
C THR A 196 -7.81 -5.98 -10.23
N GLY A 197 -6.59 -6.32 -9.79
CA GLY A 197 -6.01 -5.90 -8.51
C GLY A 197 -5.50 -7.04 -7.64
N VAL A 198 -4.98 -6.69 -6.47
CA VAL A 198 -4.52 -7.66 -5.47
C VAL A 198 -5.71 -8.48 -4.96
N MET A 199 -5.64 -9.79 -5.18
CA MET A 199 -6.63 -10.76 -4.70
C MET A 199 -6.24 -11.33 -3.35
N ALA A 200 -4.96 -11.61 -3.17
CA ALA A 200 -4.42 -12.09 -1.92
C ALA A 200 -2.95 -11.73 -1.76
N ALA A 201 -2.51 -11.74 -0.50
CA ALA A 201 -1.10 -11.67 -0.15
C ALA A 201 -0.78 -12.79 0.84
N VAL A 202 0.35 -13.45 0.61
CA VAL A 202 0.83 -14.57 1.42
C VAL A 202 2.02 -14.12 2.24
N PHE A 203 1.94 -14.40 3.54
CA PHE A 203 2.94 -14.00 4.51
C PHE A 203 3.54 -15.22 5.18
N ASP A 204 4.87 -15.27 5.26
CA ASP A 204 5.54 -16.16 6.20
C ASP A 204 5.45 -15.57 7.62
N THR A 205 5.13 -16.41 8.59
CA THR A 205 4.94 -16.02 9.98
C THR A 205 5.55 -17.07 10.91
N ALA A 206 5.68 -16.76 12.20
CA ALA A 206 6.13 -17.73 13.20
C ALA A 206 5.23 -18.98 13.31
N SER A 207 3.99 -18.92 12.84
CA SER A 207 3.03 -20.02 12.80
C SER A 207 2.94 -20.72 11.44
N GLY A 208 3.80 -20.36 10.48
CA GLY A 208 3.78 -20.83 9.10
C GLY A 208 3.09 -19.84 8.16
N GLU A 209 2.76 -20.32 6.96
CA GLU A 209 2.23 -19.49 5.90
C GLU A 209 0.78 -19.02 6.17
N VAL A 210 0.53 -17.72 6.01
CA VAL A 210 -0.77 -17.08 6.19
C VAL A 210 -1.15 -16.32 4.93
N ARG A 211 -2.22 -16.78 4.27
CA ARG A 211 -2.82 -16.08 3.12
C ARG A 211 -3.92 -15.14 3.59
N ILE A 212 -3.89 -13.87 3.16
CA ILE A 212 -4.90 -12.85 3.43
C ILE A 212 -5.58 -12.46 2.11
N ASP A 213 -6.91 -12.45 2.10
CA ASP A 213 -7.80 -12.18 0.96
C ASP A 213 -8.46 -10.80 1.10
#